data_AF-A0A2W5TFK7-F1
#
_entry.id   AF-A0A2W5TFK7-F1
#
_cell.length_a   1.000
_cell.length_b   1.000
_cell.length_c   1.000
_cell.angle_alpha   90.00
_cell.angle_beta   90.00
_cell.angle_gamma   90.00
#
_symmetry.space_group_name_H-M   'P 1'
#
loop_
_entity.id
_entity.type
_entity.pdbx_description
1 polymer ?
#
loop_
_entity_poly.entity_id
_entity_poly.type
_entity_poly.pdbx_seq_one_letter_code
_entity_poly.pdbx_strand_id
1 'polypeptide(L)'
;MKTTKKNESAVRFVVHTGMPELQREAKTRGWLDKGWKTLSVRWQEVRWTNDGWKTSHAVDGREGTFPVAAPAGTEVEFAVRLGLACHADHDQKQVQNLSEVWLNNDGRNYRQVTA
;
A
#
# COMPACT_ATOMS: atom_id res chain seq x y z
N MET A 1 9.82 34.78 10.21
CA MET A 1 9.89 33.79 9.10
C MET A 1 8.54 33.12 8.99
N LYS A 2 7.75 33.42 7.95
CA LYS A 2 6.53 32.67 7.65
C LYS A 2 6.97 31.40 6.94
N THR A 3 6.84 30.25 7.60
CA THR A 3 6.93 28.94 6.93
C THR A 3 5.75 28.86 5.97
N THR A 4 6.03 29.09 4.69
CA THR A 4 5.11 28.73 3.60
C THR A 4 4.85 27.24 3.78
N LYS A 5 3.63 26.88 4.19
CA LYS A 5 3.14 25.50 4.03
C LYS A 5 3.31 25.20 2.55
N LYS A 6 4.33 24.41 2.21
CA LYS A 6 4.40 23.75 0.92
C LYS A 6 3.07 22.99 0.85
N ASN A 7 2.21 23.31 -0.12
CA ASN A 7 1.02 22.51 -0.38
C ASN A 7 1.53 21.14 -0.84
N GLU A 8 1.85 20.28 0.12
CA GLU A 8 2.22 18.90 -0.11
C GLU A 8 0.92 18.18 -0.44
N SER A 9 0.70 17.99 -1.74
CA SER A 9 -0.35 17.12 -2.23
C SER A 9 -0.10 15.69 -1.74
N ALA A 10 -1.19 14.94 -1.55
CA ALA A 10 -1.12 13.58 -1.07
C ALA A 10 -2.20 12.72 -1.72
N VAL A 11 -1.91 11.43 -1.87
CA VAL A 11 -2.92 10.41 -2.13
C VAL A 11 -3.31 9.73 -0.82
N ARG A 12 -4.56 9.26 -0.76
CA ARG A 12 -5.09 8.55 0.40
C ARG A 12 -5.50 7.15 0.01
N PHE A 13 -4.96 6.16 0.69
CA PHE A 13 -5.29 4.77 0.45
C PHE A 13 -5.21 3.98 1.75
N VAL A 14 -6.34 3.47 2.23
CA VAL A 14 -6.40 2.71 3.48
C VAL A 14 -6.31 1.22 3.17
N VAL A 15 -5.23 0.59 3.62
CA VAL A 15 -5.10 -0.87 3.59
C VAL A 15 -5.73 -1.45 4.86
N HIS A 16 -6.60 -2.44 4.69
CA HIS A 16 -7.09 -3.27 5.79
C HIS A 16 -6.92 -4.75 5.46
N THR A 17 -6.68 -5.59 6.48
CA THR A 17 -6.36 -7.01 6.28
C THR A 17 -7.50 -7.84 5.69
N GLY A 18 -8.73 -7.33 5.77
CA GLY A 18 -9.90 -7.94 5.13
C GLY A 18 -10.01 -7.74 3.61
N MET A 19 -9.08 -7.01 2.98
CA MET A 19 -9.11 -6.82 1.51
C MET A 19 -8.97 -8.15 0.77
N PRO A 20 -9.77 -8.41 -0.28
CA PRO A 20 -9.76 -9.67 -1.02
C PRO A 20 -8.38 -10.10 -1.54
N GLU A 21 -7.57 -9.15 -1.98
CA GLU A 21 -6.21 -9.38 -2.48
C GLU A 21 -5.29 -9.94 -1.39
N LEU A 22 -5.39 -9.42 -0.16
CA LEU A 22 -4.59 -9.90 0.97
C LEU A 22 -5.05 -11.28 1.44
N GLN A 23 -6.35 -11.51 1.46
CA GLN A 23 -6.92 -12.83 1.78
C GLN A 23 -6.53 -13.88 0.73
N ARG A 24 -6.55 -13.51 -0.55
CA ARG A 24 -6.13 -14.37 -1.65
C ARG A 24 -4.65 -14.71 -1.55
N GLU A 25 -3.79 -13.73 -1.27
CA GLU A 25 -2.36 -13.98 -1.07
C GLU A 25 -2.13 -14.94 0.11
N ALA A 26 -2.81 -14.71 1.25
CA ALA A 26 -2.69 -15.56 2.42
C ALA A 26 -3.08 -17.02 2.14
N LYS A 27 -4.12 -17.22 1.32
CA LYS A 27 -4.54 -18.53 0.83
C LYS A 27 -3.50 -19.15 -0.10
N THR A 28 -3.00 -18.40 -1.09
CA THR A 28 -1.97 -18.86 -2.05
C THR A 28 -0.70 -19.31 -1.34
N ARG A 29 -0.31 -18.63 -0.26
CA ARG A 29 0.85 -19.00 0.56
C ARG A 29 0.62 -20.20 1.48
N GLY A 30 -0.62 -20.71 1.56
CA GLY A 30 -1.01 -21.81 2.45
C GLY A 30 -0.97 -21.44 3.93
N TRP A 31 -1.02 -20.14 4.28
CA TRP A 31 -0.97 -19.71 5.68
C TRP A 31 -2.23 -20.08 6.43
N LEU A 32 -3.39 -19.95 5.77
CA LEU A 32 -4.67 -20.32 6.35
C LEU A 32 -4.75 -21.84 6.65
N ASP A 33 -4.17 -22.66 5.77
CA ASP A 33 -4.12 -24.13 5.95
C ASP A 33 -3.21 -24.54 7.10
N LYS A 34 -2.19 -23.71 7.42
CA LYS A 34 -1.34 -23.85 8.61
C LYS A 34 -2.02 -23.36 9.90
N GLY A 35 -3.27 -22.90 9.83
CA GLY A 35 -4.02 -22.34 10.95
C GLY A 35 -3.60 -20.91 11.32
N TRP A 36 -2.77 -20.25 10.52
CA TRP A 36 -2.36 -18.87 10.76
C TRP A 36 -3.43 -17.93 10.22
N LYS A 37 -4.05 -17.14 11.10
CA LYS A 37 -5.24 -16.33 10.75
C LYS A 37 -5.00 -14.84 10.88
N THR A 38 -3.95 -14.44 11.60
CA THR A 38 -3.71 -13.03 11.89
C THR A 38 -2.82 -12.44 10.82
N LEU A 39 -3.40 -11.68 9.90
CA LEU A 39 -2.66 -10.88 8.92
C LEU A 39 -2.21 -9.55 9.51
N SER A 40 -1.05 -9.07 9.07
CA SER A 40 -0.52 -7.76 9.42
C SER A 40 0.23 -7.14 8.25
N VAL A 41 0.15 -5.82 8.13
CA VAL A 41 0.91 -5.07 7.13
C VAL A 41 2.17 -4.53 7.78
N ARG A 42 3.35 -4.89 7.25
CA ARG A 42 4.65 -4.55 7.85
C ARG A 42 5.24 -3.27 7.29
N TRP A 43 5.01 -3.01 6.01
CA TRP A 43 5.42 -1.81 5.30
C TRP A 43 4.46 -1.57 4.14
N GLN A 44 4.37 -0.31 3.70
CA GLN A 44 3.55 0.13 2.59
C GLN A 44 4.32 1.18 1.79
N GLU A 45 4.31 1.02 0.48
CA GLU A 45 4.92 1.91 -0.49
C GLU A 45 3.85 2.23 -1.54
N VAL A 46 3.63 3.51 -1.82
CA VAL A 46 2.86 3.95 -2.99
C VAL A 46 3.82 4.15 -4.15
N ARG A 47 3.50 3.51 -5.27
CA ARG A 47 4.11 3.78 -6.57
C ARG A 47 3.14 4.62 -7.38
N TRP A 48 3.53 5.81 -7.80
CA TRP A 48 2.64 6.74 -8.49
C TRP A 48 3.28 7.37 -9.71
N THR A 49 2.43 7.91 -10.58
CA THR A 49 2.78 8.64 -11.81
C THR A 49 1.70 9.69 -12.11
N ASN A 50 2.06 10.72 -12.87
CA ASN A 50 1.13 11.67 -13.47
C ASN A 50 1.33 11.80 -14.99
N ASP A 51 2.08 10.88 -15.62
CA ASP A 51 2.48 10.94 -17.03
C ASP A 51 2.24 9.63 -17.80
N GLY A 52 1.34 8.78 -17.30
CA GLY A 52 1.01 7.50 -17.90
C GLY A 52 2.11 6.45 -17.73
N TRP A 53 2.77 6.43 -16.57
CA TRP A 53 3.84 5.49 -16.20
C TRP A 53 5.13 5.63 -17.02
N LYS A 54 5.35 6.77 -17.67
CA LYS A 54 6.66 7.08 -18.27
C LYS A 54 7.68 7.37 -17.17
N THR A 55 7.24 8.06 -16.12
CA THR A 55 7.97 8.27 -14.88
C THR A 55 7.20 7.62 -13.74
N SER A 56 7.92 6.87 -12.89
CA SER A 56 7.35 6.26 -11.68
C SER A 56 8.09 6.77 -10.45
N HIS A 57 7.33 7.19 -9.46
CA HIS A 57 7.82 7.66 -8.17
C HIS A 57 7.41 6.67 -7.08
N ALA A 58 8.23 6.57 -6.04
CA ALA A 58 7.98 5.70 -4.89
C ALA A 58 7.99 6.51 -3.61
N VAL A 59 6.99 6.28 -2.77
CA VAL A 59 6.87 6.95 -1.48
C VAL A 59 6.42 5.95 -0.44
N ASP A 60 7.25 5.77 0.58
CA ASP A 60 6.86 5.03 1.77
C ASP A 60 5.77 5.80 2.52
N GLY A 61 4.77 5.08 3.02
CA GLY A 61 3.74 5.67 3.86
C GLY A 61 3.42 4.82 5.06
N ARG A 62 2.86 5.50 6.05
CA ARG A 62 2.21 4.88 7.19
C ARG A 62 0.80 5.47 7.26
N GLU A 63 -0.16 4.65 7.67
CA GLU A 63 -1.51 5.13 8.03
C GLU A 63 -2.32 5.75 6.86
N GLY A 64 -2.07 5.29 5.64
CA GLY A 64 -2.97 5.49 4.51
C GLY A 64 -3.01 6.90 3.91
N THR A 65 -2.04 7.76 4.22
CA THR A 65 -1.78 9.01 3.51
C THR A 65 -0.34 9.01 3.00
N PHE A 66 -0.15 9.32 1.72
CA PHE A 66 1.14 9.26 1.05
C PHE A 66 1.43 10.60 0.36
N PRO A 67 2.50 11.31 0.74
CA PRO A 67 2.85 12.58 0.11
C PRO A 67 3.26 12.33 -1.34
N VAL A 68 2.75 13.13 -2.27
CA VAL A 68 3.11 13.05 -3.69
C VAL A 68 3.62 14.40 -4.17
N ALA A 69 4.71 14.38 -4.94
CA ALA A 69 5.31 15.58 -5.51
C ALA A 69 4.60 16.00 -6.80
N ALA A 70 3.28 16.11 -6.76
CA ALA A 70 2.45 16.60 -7.85
C ALA A 70 1.73 17.89 -7.41
N PRO A 71 1.48 18.86 -8.32
CA PRO A 71 0.66 20.02 -8.00
C PRO A 71 -0.75 19.62 -7.55
N ALA A 72 -1.38 20.40 -6.67
CA ALA A 72 -2.78 20.22 -6.32
C ALA A 72 -3.67 20.30 -7.58
N GLY A 73 -4.71 19.46 -7.66
CA GLY A 73 -5.58 19.34 -8.84
C GLY A 73 -5.03 18.47 -9.96
N THR A 74 -3.89 17.79 -9.75
CA THR A 74 -3.32 16.86 -10.74
C THR A 74 -3.92 15.47 -10.54
N GLU A 75 -4.36 14.83 -11.63
CA GLU A 75 -4.69 13.41 -11.59
C GLU A 75 -3.40 12.60 -11.51
N VAL A 76 -3.32 11.72 -10.52
CA VAL A 76 -2.24 10.74 -10.38
C VAL A 76 -2.80 9.34 -10.49
N GLU A 77 -2.06 8.47 -11.18
CA GLU A 77 -2.27 7.03 -11.13
C GLU A 77 -1.32 6.42 -10.10
N PHE A 78 -1.79 5.45 -9.33
CA PHE A 78 -0.95 4.79 -8.34
C PHE A 78 -1.32 3.32 -8.06
N ALA A 79 -0.35 2.58 -7.56
CA ALA A 79 -0.51 1.24 -6.99
C ALA A 79 0.14 1.21 -5.61
N VAL A 80 -0.36 0.34 -4.73
CA VAL A 80 0.21 0.17 -3.38
C VAL A 80 0.93 -1.16 -3.32
N ARG A 81 2.23 -1.11 -3.05
CA ARG A 81 3.06 -2.27 -2.76
C ARG A 81 3.18 -2.41 -1.26
N LEU A 82 3.00 -3.61 -0.72
CA LEU A 82 3.08 -3.83 0.71
C LEU A 82 3.70 -5.17 1.08
N GLY A 83 4.23 -5.22 2.31
CA GLY A 83 4.67 -6.44 2.95
C GLY A 83 3.57 -7.01 3.83
N LEU A 84 2.94 -8.10 3.39
CA LEU A 84 1.92 -8.83 4.13
C LEU A 84 2.59 -9.95 4.93
N ALA A 85 2.35 -9.97 6.24
CA ALA A 85 2.76 -11.08 7.09
C ALA A 85 1.55 -11.79 7.70
N CYS A 86 1.67 -13.10 7.91
CA CYS A 86 0.68 -13.89 8.64
C CYS A 86 1.33 -14.58 9.85
N HIS A 87 0.59 -14.59 10.96
CA HIS A 87 1.08 -15.07 12.24
C HIS A 87 0.20 -16.23 12.74
N ALA A 88 0.86 -17.20 13.37
CA ALA A 88 0.19 -18.15 14.23
C ALA A 88 -0.29 -17.42 15.50
N ASP A 89 -1.38 -17.89 16.11
CA ASP A 89 -1.93 -17.26 17.32
C ASP A 89 -0.92 -17.19 18.48
N HIS A 90 0.04 -18.12 18.52
CA HIS A 90 1.08 -18.20 19.54
C HIS A 90 2.43 -17.56 19.15
N ASP A 91 2.61 -17.11 17.91
CA ASP A 91 3.89 -16.54 17.45
C ASP A 91 3.67 -15.31 16.56
N GLN A 92 3.43 -14.18 17.23
CA GLN A 92 3.34 -12.86 16.59
C GLN A 92 4.69 -12.17 16.39
N LYS A 93 5.79 -12.77 16.86
CA LYS A 93 7.11 -12.12 16.90
C LYS A 93 8.04 -12.56 15.77
N GLN A 94 7.82 -13.73 15.17
CA GLN A 94 8.69 -14.23 14.09
C GLN A 94 8.20 -13.83 12.69
N VAL A 95 8.99 -13.00 12.02
CA VAL A 95 8.78 -12.51 10.64
C VAL A 95 9.26 -13.55 9.62
N GLN A 96 8.84 -14.82 9.73
CA GLN A 96 9.26 -15.83 8.75
C GLN A 96 8.36 -15.87 7.52
N ASN A 97 7.16 -15.27 7.60
CA ASN A 97 6.10 -15.47 6.62
C ASN A 97 5.67 -14.14 6.00
N LEU A 98 6.61 -13.45 5.36
CA LEU A 98 6.37 -12.21 4.65
C LEU A 98 6.14 -12.51 3.16
N SER A 99 5.09 -11.93 2.59
CA SER A 99 4.86 -11.87 1.15
C SER A 99 4.75 -10.42 0.70
N GLU A 100 5.17 -10.16 -0.53
CA GLU A 100 4.93 -8.89 -1.19
C GLU A 100 3.61 -8.96 -1.96
N VAL A 101 2.75 -7.96 -1.76
CA VAL A 101 1.47 -7.84 -2.46
C VAL A 101 1.40 -6.49 -3.17
N TRP A 102 0.91 -6.52 -4.40
CA TRP A 102 0.55 -5.33 -5.16
C TRP A 102 -0.96 -5.17 -5.15
N LEU A 103 -1.41 -4.04 -4.63
CA LEU A 103 -2.79 -3.58 -4.70
C LEU A 103 -2.90 -2.63 -5.89
N ASN A 104 -3.58 -3.09 -6.93
CA ASN A 104 -3.80 -2.35 -8.16
C ASN A 104 -5.15 -2.74 -8.80
N ASN A 105 -6.23 -2.87 -8.01
CA ASN A 105 -7.60 -3.09 -8.48
C ASN A 105 -7.71 -4.10 -9.65
N ASP A 106 -7.22 -5.32 -9.43
CA ASP A 106 -7.15 -6.40 -10.42
C ASP A 106 -6.43 -6.01 -11.74
N GLY A 107 -5.29 -5.33 -11.63
CA GLY A 107 -4.46 -4.91 -12.77
C GLY A 107 -4.76 -3.51 -13.32
N ARG A 108 -5.64 -2.75 -12.67
CA ARG A 108 -5.93 -1.34 -12.97
C ARG A 108 -5.42 -0.43 -11.86
N ASN A 109 -4.50 0.47 -12.18
CA ASN A 109 -4.01 1.43 -11.17
C ASN A 109 -5.15 2.30 -10.62
N TYR A 110 -5.06 2.66 -9.34
CA TYR A 110 -5.95 3.61 -8.71
C TYR A 110 -5.72 5.00 -9.30
N ARG A 111 -6.76 5.84 -9.29
CA ARG A 111 -6.68 7.23 -9.73
C ARG A 111 -7.22 8.15 -8.65
N GLN A 112 -6.51 9.23 -8.39
CA GLN A 112 -6.96 10.27 -7.47
C GLN A 112 -6.50 11.63 -7.97
N VAL A 113 -7.34 12.66 -7.81
CA VAL A 113 -6.91 14.05 -7.97
C VAL A 113 -6.30 14.52 -6.66
N THR A 114 -5.10 15.08 -6.72
CA THR A 114 -4.40 15.60 -5.55
C THR A 114 -5.15 16.78 -4.91
N ALA A 115 -5.21 16.78 -3.58
CA ALA A 115 -5.71 17.91 -2.80
C ALA A 115 -4.66 19.03 -2.67
#